data_AF-A0A7S0W0H7-F1
#
_entry.id   AF-A0A7S0W0H7-F1
#
_cell.length_a   1.000
_cell.length_b   1.000
_cell.length_c   1.000
_cell.angle_alpha   90.00
_cell.angle_beta   90.00
_cell.angle_gamma   90.00
#
_symmetry.space_group_name_H-M   'P 1'
#
loop_
_entity.id
_entity.type
_entity.pdbx_description
1 polymer ?
#
loop_
_entity_poly.entity_id
_entity_poly.type
_entity_poly.pdbx_seq_one_letter_code
_entity_poly.pdbx_strand_id
1 'polypeptide(L)'
;NNKVPALWEKAAYPSLLPLGAWVSNLSDRVNQLLEWSNDFQLPKVTWLSGLFVPQSFLTAVAQATAVRNEWPLEHTMIQTEVTKKRHTEIGASARDGAYVHGLYIEGARR
;
A
#
# COMPACT_ATOMS: atom_id res chain seq x y z
N ASN A 1 26.90 15.99 0.25
CA ASN A 1 26.60 14.66 0.81
C ASN A 1 25.18 14.25 0.45
N ASN A 2 25.01 13.35 -0.53
CA ASN A 2 23.72 12.90 -1.09
C ASN A 2 22.93 11.96 -0.14
N LYS A 3 22.87 12.31 1.15
CA LYS A 3 22.26 11.53 2.23
C LYS A 3 21.04 12.26 2.77
N VAL A 4 20.05 11.51 3.24
CA VAL A 4 18.89 12.08 3.91
C VAL A 4 19.34 12.69 5.25
N PRO A 5 18.90 13.91 5.61
CA PRO A 5 19.18 14.47 6.92
C PRO A 5 18.64 13.58 8.06
N ALA A 6 19.44 13.38 9.11
CA ALA A 6 19.07 12.52 10.24
C ALA A 6 17.76 12.94 10.94
N LEU A 7 17.42 14.24 10.90
CA LEU A 7 16.13 14.73 11.43
C LEU A 7 14.94 14.20 10.61
N TRP A 8 15.08 14.11 9.29
CA TRP A 8 14.02 13.61 8.40
C TRP A 8 13.91 12.09 8.49
N GLU A 9 15.04 11.38 8.57
CA GLU A 9 15.05 9.92 8.75
C GLU A 9 14.29 9.49 10.00
N LYS A 10 14.44 10.23 11.12
CA LYS A 10 13.72 9.95 12.38
C LYS A 10 12.20 10.09 12.28
N ALA A 11 11.71 10.91 11.36
CA ALA A 11 10.29 11.18 11.19
C ALA A 11 9.67 10.44 9.99
N ALA A 12 10.49 9.74 9.19
CA ALA A 12 10.10 9.12 7.94
C ALA A 12 10.12 7.59 8.01
N TYR A 13 9.78 6.96 6.89
CA TYR A 13 9.93 5.52 6.71
C TYR A 13 11.43 5.14 6.60
N PRO A 14 11.84 3.97 7.12
CA PRO A 14 13.20 3.46 6.94
C PRO A 14 13.54 3.33 5.45
N SER A 15 14.72 3.81 5.07
CA SER A 15 15.17 3.77 3.67
C SER A 15 16.69 3.82 3.59
N LEU A 16 17.23 3.16 2.55
CA LEU A 16 18.64 3.26 2.17
C LEU A 16 18.83 4.09 0.88
N LEU A 17 17.77 4.75 0.42
CA LEU A 17 17.81 5.55 -0.81
C LEU A 17 18.69 6.79 -0.63
N PRO A 18 19.44 7.19 -1.68
CA PRO A 18 20.10 8.49 -1.69
C PRO A 18 19.08 9.63 -1.68
N LEU A 19 19.47 10.82 -1.22
CA LEU A 19 18.56 11.95 -0.98
C LEU A 19 17.63 12.25 -2.17
N GLY A 20 18.15 12.30 -3.40
CA GLY A 20 17.32 12.58 -4.58
C GLY A 20 16.24 11.53 -4.82
N ALA A 21 16.58 10.24 -4.74
CA ALA A 21 15.61 9.15 -4.89
C ALA A 21 14.63 9.09 -3.70
N TRP A 22 15.12 9.42 -2.50
CA TRP A 22 14.29 9.48 -1.30
C TRP A 22 13.21 10.57 -1.41
N VAL A 23 13.57 11.78 -1.88
CA VAL A 23 12.60 12.88 -2.08
C VAL A 23 11.54 12.50 -3.11
N SER A 24 11.93 11.88 -4.23
CA SER A 24 10.98 11.38 -5.23
C SER A 24 10.03 10.35 -4.61
N ASN A 25 10.57 9.38 -3.86
CA ASN A 25 9.77 8.35 -3.20
C ASN A 25 8.81 8.94 -2.16
N LEU A 26 9.24 9.96 -1.40
CA LEU A 26 8.38 10.67 -0.45
C LEU A 26 7.26 11.41 -1.19
N SER A 27 7.57 12.08 -2.31
CA SER A 27 6.58 12.76 -3.14
C SER A 27 5.50 11.79 -3.63
N ASP A 28 5.90 10.60 -4.11
CA ASP A 28 4.95 9.58 -4.58
C ASP A 28 4.03 9.09 -3.44
N ARG A 29 4.57 8.93 -2.22
CA ARG A 29 3.77 8.56 -1.04
C ARG A 29 2.77 9.65 -0.67
N VAL A 30 3.19 10.91 -0.71
CA VAL A 30 2.30 12.06 -0.45
C VAL A 30 1.20 12.12 -1.51
N ASN A 31 1.54 11.95 -2.78
CA ASN A 31 0.55 11.94 -3.87
C ASN A 31 -0.52 10.86 -3.67
N GLN A 32 -0.12 9.63 -3.32
CA GLN A 32 -1.07 8.58 -2.99
C GLN A 32 -2.03 9.00 -1.86
N LEU A 33 -1.53 9.61 -0.79
CA LEU A 33 -2.37 10.04 0.34
C LEU A 33 -3.30 11.20 -0.07
N LEU A 34 -2.83 12.12 -0.91
CA LEU A 34 -3.65 13.19 -1.44
C LEU A 34 -4.80 12.65 -2.29
N GLU A 35 -4.52 11.70 -3.19
CA GLU A 35 -5.56 11.00 -3.98
C GLU A 35 -6.62 10.37 -3.08
N TRP A 36 -6.23 9.73 -1.97
CA TRP A 36 -7.18 9.14 -1.02
C TRP A 36 -8.02 10.20 -0.30
N SER A 37 -7.39 11.31 0.09
CA SER A 37 -8.04 12.37 0.87
C SER A 37 -9.07 13.17 0.08
N ASN A 38 -8.90 13.27 -1.25
CA ASN A 38 -9.79 14.06 -2.09
C ASN A 38 -11.15 13.38 -2.29
N ASP A 39 -11.14 12.08 -2.59
CA ASP A 39 -12.36 11.36 -2.95
C ASP A 39 -12.96 10.59 -1.78
N PHE A 40 -12.22 10.42 -0.67
CA PHE A 40 -12.56 9.55 0.46
C PHE A 40 -13.00 8.14 0.05
N GLN A 41 -12.58 7.70 -1.14
CA GLN A 41 -12.81 6.38 -1.68
C GLN A 41 -11.47 5.64 -1.71
N LEU A 42 -11.52 4.35 -1.36
CA LEU A 42 -10.37 3.47 -1.53
C LEU A 42 -10.01 3.39 -3.02
N PRO A 43 -8.75 3.69 -3.42
CA PRO A 43 -8.39 3.55 -4.82
C PRO A 43 -8.45 2.11 -5.31
N LYS A 44 -8.64 1.98 -6.63
CA LYS A 44 -8.75 0.68 -7.30
C LYS A 44 -7.54 -0.22 -7.01
N VAL A 45 -6.34 0.37 -6.94
CA VAL A 45 -5.11 -0.30 -6.56
C VAL A 45 -4.33 0.60 -5.60
N THR A 46 -3.85 0.02 -4.50
CA THR A 46 -3.05 0.72 -3.49
C THR A 46 -1.58 0.34 -3.57
N TRP A 47 -0.67 1.31 -3.51
CA TRP A 47 0.76 1.04 -3.29
C TRP A 47 1.00 0.71 -1.82
N LEU A 48 0.96 -0.58 -1.49
CA LEU A 48 1.00 -1.05 -0.10
C LEU A 48 2.31 -0.69 0.60
N SER A 49 3.45 -0.84 -0.08
CA SER A 49 4.76 -0.43 0.47
C SER A 49 4.97 1.09 0.51
N GLY A 50 4.06 1.85 -0.09
CA GLY A 50 3.95 3.31 0.01
C GLY A 50 3.38 3.78 1.36
N LEU A 51 2.67 2.92 2.09
CA LEU A 51 2.10 3.26 3.40
C LEU A 51 3.14 3.24 4.51
N PHE A 52 2.96 4.12 5.51
CA PHE A 52 3.77 4.11 6.74
C PHE A 52 3.40 2.94 7.66
N VAL A 53 2.12 2.56 7.71
CA VAL A 53 1.60 1.48 8.55
C VAL A 53 0.71 0.56 7.70
N PRO A 54 1.30 -0.31 6.84
CA PRO A 54 0.55 -1.15 5.93
C PRO A 54 -0.36 -2.17 6.63
N GLN A 55 -0.03 -2.58 7.86
CA GLN A 55 -0.87 -3.50 8.64
C GLN A 55 -2.24 -2.89 8.97
N SER A 56 -2.31 -1.61 9.34
CA SER A 56 -3.58 -0.92 9.62
C SER A 56 -4.49 -0.90 8.39
N PHE A 57 -3.91 -0.75 7.20
CA PHE A 57 -4.66 -0.85 5.95
C PHE A 57 -5.25 -2.24 5.74
N LEU A 58 -4.43 -3.29 5.93
CA LEU A 58 -4.88 -4.67 5.81
C LEU A 58 -6.02 -4.99 6.79
N THR A 59 -5.92 -4.53 8.05
CA THR A 59 -6.99 -4.65 9.05
C THR A 59 -8.26 -3.93 8.60
N ALA A 60 -8.15 -2.70 8.11
CA ALA A 60 -9.30 -1.93 7.63
C ALA A 60 -9.99 -2.61 6.44
N VAL A 61 -9.22 -3.15 5.49
CA VAL A 61 -9.74 -3.91 4.34
C VAL A 61 -10.47 -5.18 4.81
N ALA A 62 -9.92 -5.92 5.76
CA ALA A 62 -10.55 -7.10 6.33
C ALA A 62 -11.86 -6.73 7.04
N GLN A 63 -11.86 -5.68 7.87
CA GLN A 63 -13.05 -5.18 8.56
C GLN A 63 -14.13 -4.73 7.58
N ALA A 64 -13.80 -3.89 6.60
CA ALA A 64 -14.75 -3.40 5.61
C ALA A 64 -15.35 -4.54 4.76
N THR A 65 -14.53 -5.54 4.42
CA THR A 65 -14.98 -6.74 3.68
C THR A 65 -15.89 -7.61 4.54
N ALA A 66 -15.55 -7.83 5.81
CA ALA A 66 -16.37 -8.60 6.74
C ALA A 66 -17.73 -7.93 6.97
N VAL A 67 -17.76 -6.63 7.21
CA VAL A 67 -19.01 -5.86 7.38
C VAL A 67 -19.89 -5.94 6.12
N ARG A 68 -19.31 -5.73 4.94
CA ARG A 68 -20.06 -5.77 3.67
C ARG A 68 -20.69 -7.15 3.40
N ASN A 69 -20.01 -8.21 3.79
CA ASN A 69 -20.46 -9.58 3.55
C ASN A 69 -21.17 -10.22 4.76
N GLU A 70 -21.40 -9.47 5.83
CA GLU A 70 -21.99 -9.96 7.08
C GLU A 70 -21.21 -11.14 7.69
N TRP A 71 -19.88 -11.13 7.55
CA TRP A 71 -19.00 -12.16 8.10
C TRP A 71 -18.53 -11.81 9.50
N PRO A 72 -18.35 -12.81 10.39
CA PRO A 72 -17.67 -12.60 11.65
C PRO A 72 -16.20 -12.24 11.44
N LEU A 73 -15.74 -11.15 12.07
CA LEU A 73 -14.37 -10.64 11.91
C LEU A 73 -13.33 -11.63 12.46
N GLU A 74 -13.66 -12.30 13.56
CA GLU A 74 -12.84 -13.32 14.24
C GLU A 74 -12.56 -14.56 13.37
N HIS A 75 -13.36 -14.78 12.33
CA HIS A 75 -13.20 -15.87 11.37
C HIS A 75 -12.72 -15.39 9.99
N THR A 76 -12.41 -14.10 9.85
CA THR A 76 -11.93 -13.51 8.59
C THR A 76 -10.41 -13.55 8.53
N MET A 77 -9.84 -14.17 7.49
CA MET A 77 -8.39 -14.22 7.26
C MET A 77 -8.02 -13.51 5.96
N ILE A 78 -6.87 -12.84 5.95
CA ILE A 78 -6.31 -12.23 4.74
C ILE A 78 -5.55 -13.30 3.96
N GLN A 79 -5.91 -13.45 2.70
CA GLN A 79 -5.18 -14.25 1.72
C GLN A 79 -4.67 -13.35 0.60
N THR A 80 -3.47 -13.66 0.09
CA THR A 80 -2.88 -12.95 -1.05
C THR A 80 -2.99 -13.81 -2.31
N GLU A 81 -3.55 -13.24 -3.37
CA GLU A 81 -3.59 -13.85 -4.70
C GLU A 81 -2.86 -12.94 -5.70
N VAL A 82 -1.90 -13.50 -6.44
CA VAL A 82 -1.14 -12.75 -7.45
C VAL A 82 -1.89 -12.77 -8.77
N THR A 83 -2.31 -11.59 -9.23
CA THR A 83 -3.03 -11.47 -10.51
C THR A 83 -2.07 -11.50 -11.71
N LYS A 84 -2.58 -11.85 -12.89
CA LYS A 84 -1.84 -11.74 -14.17
C LYS A 84 -1.82 -10.31 -14.74
N LYS A 85 -2.56 -9.38 -14.14
CA LYS A 85 -2.70 -7.99 -14.60
C LYS A 85 -1.68 -7.10 -13.89
N ARG A 86 -1.18 -6.10 -14.59
CA ARG A 86 -0.45 -4.98 -13.99
C ARG A 86 -1.43 -4.05 -13.29
N HIS A 87 -0.93 -3.29 -12.31
CA HIS A 87 -1.76 -2.33 -11.57
C HIS A 87 -2.45 -1.30 -12.49
N THR A 88 -1.80 -0.91 -13.60
CA THR A 88 -2.36 0.00 -14.62
C THR A 88 -3.49 -0.60 -15.45
N GLU A 89 -3.67 -1.93 -15.42
CA GLU A 89 -4.69 -2.66 -16.19
C GLU A 89 -5.95 -2.96 -15.35
N ILE A 90 -5.96 -2.55 -14.07
CA ILE A 90 -7.09 -2.74 -13.18
C ILE A 90 -8.12 -1.63 -13.39
N GLY A 91 -9.23 -1.98 -14.06
CA GLY A 91 -10.30 -1.04 -14.39
C GLY A 91 -11.31 -0.78 -13.28
N ALA A 92 -11.42 -1.66 -12.29
CA ALA A 92 -12.43 -1.61 -11.23
C ALA A 92 -11.87 -2.06 -9.88
N SER A 93 -12.52 -1.65 -8.80
CA SER A 93 -12.18 -2.07 -7.43
C SER A 93 -12.41 -3.56 -7.24
N ALA A 94 -11.66 -4.16 -6.31
CA ALA A 94 -11.87 -5.56 -5.94
C ALA A 94 -13.27 -5.75 -5.35
N ARG A 95 -13.93 -6.88 -5.68
CA ARG A 95 -15.20 -7.26 -5.08
C ARG A 95 -15.03 -7.51 -3.58
N ASP A 96 -14.00 -8.27 -3.22
CA ASP A 96 -13.61 -8.60 -1.85
C ASP A 96 -12.12 -8.31 -1.64
N GLY A 97 -11.80 -7.68 -0.51
CA GLY A 97 -10.45 -7.20 -0.26
C GLY A 97 -10.07 -5.93 -1.03
N ALA A 98 -8.82 -5.85 -1.45
CA ALA A 98 -8.25 -4.72 -2.18
C ALA A 98 -7.14 -5.19 -3.13
N TYR A 99 -7.01 -4.54 -4.29
CA TYR A 99 -5.81 -4.74 -5.12
C TYR A 99 -4.65 -3.91 -4.57
N VAL A 100 -3.47 -4.52 -4.50
CA VAL A 100 -2.26 -3.87 -4.02
C VAL A 100 -1.09 -4.07 -4.99
N HIS A 101 -0.13 -3.17 -4.96
CA HIS A 101 1.15 -3.31 -5.64
C HIS A 101 2.34 -2.85 -4.78
N GLY A 102 3.55 -3.01 -5.32
CA GLY A 102 4.80 -2.60 -4.65
C GLY A 102 5.37 -3.64 -3.70
N LEU A 103 4.96 -4.90 -3.85
CA LEU A 103 5.54 -6.05 -3.15
C LEU A 103 6.63 -6.69 -4.03
N TYR A 104 7.71 -7.13 -3.40
CA TYR A 104 8.84 -7.80 -4.04
C TYR A 104 9.07 -9.13 -3.34
N ILE A 105 9.44 -10.16 -4.11
CA ILE A 105 9.86 -11.45 -3.57
C ILE A 105 11.38 -11.52 -3.70
N GLU A 106 12.05 -11.77 -2.58
CA GLU A 106 13.50 -12.00 -2.52
C GLU A 106 13.77 -13.48 -2.25
N GLY A 107 14.85 -14.03 -2.82
CA GLY A 107 15.24 -15.43 -2.60
C GLY A 107 14.42 -16.47 -3.37
N ALA A 108 13.47 -16.06 -4.20
CA ALA A 108 12.77 -16.94 -5.14
C ALA A 108 13.37 -16.84 -6.55
N ARG A 109 13.48 -17.98 -7.23
CA ARG A 109 13.86 -18.02 -8.65
C ARG A 109 12.60 -18.08 -9.51
N ARG A 110 12.64 -17.35 -10.63
CA ARG A 110 11.54 -17.28 -11.59
C ARG A 110 11.37 -18.59 -12.35
#